data_AF-A0A1C6SCJ7-F1
#
_entry.id   AF-A0A1C6SCJ7-F1
#
_cell.length_a   1.000
_cell.length_b   1.000
_cell.length_c   1.000
_cell.angle_alpha   90.00
_cell.angle_beta   90.00
_cell.angle_gamma   90.00
#
_symmetry.space_group_name_H-M   'P 1'
#
loop_
_entity.id
_entity.type
_entity.pdbx_description
1 polymer ?
#
loop_
_entity_poly.entity_id
_entity_poly.type
_entity_poly.pdbx_seq_one_letter_code
_entity_poly.pdbx_strand_id
1 'polypeptide(L)'
;MAALAGCSSETEPIASSVNGTAATPATTSAAPVTTAPAPIADDATIRRLCNTIADLGNSNNFDPDANLAAGQRGELIVDPKFSLPGRGLVTAAGAASAAPGPDTNIDIAQAQLDFLDACGDKYGDGPW
;
A
#
# COMPACT_ATOMS: atom_id res chain seq x y z
N MET A 1 11.17 43.49 -41.47
CA MET A 1 11.72 43.17 -40.13
C MET A 1 13.08 42.54 -40.39
N ALA A 2 14.16 43.32 -40.51
CA ALA A 2 15.07 43.78 -39.44
C ALA A 2 15.59 42.59 -38.59
N ALA A 3 16.88 42.25 -38.44
CA ALA A 3 18.18 42.84 -38.81
C ALA A 3 19.25 41.69 -38.84
N LEU A 4 20.17 41.64 -39.82
CA LEU A 4 21.63 41.90 -39.73
C LEU A 4 22.33 41.26 -38.50
N ALA A 5 23.14 40.19 -38.64
CA ALA A 5 24.50 40.09 -39.22
C ALA A 5 25.64 40.30 -38.18
N GLY A 6 26.62 39.39 -38.26
CA GLY A 6 27.97 39.53 -37.66
C GLY A 6 28.17 38.71 -36.38
N CYS A 7 29.36 38.23 -36.03
CA CYS A 7 30.65 38.10 -36.71
C CYS A 7 31.50 37.16 -35.82
N SER A 8 32.52 36.54 -36.39
CA SER A 8 33.49 35.62 -35.81
C SER A 8 34.10 36.04 -34.45
N SER A 9 34.57 35.06 -33.67
CA SER A 9 36.02 34.86 -33.38
C SER A 9 36.22 33.94 -32.16
N GLU A 10 37.12 32.97 -32.32
CA GLU A 10 37.79 32.25 -31.22
C GLU A 10 38.35 33.23 -30.18
N THR A 11 38.20 32.93 -28.89
CA THR A 11 39.15 33.33 -27.85
C THR A 11 38.97 32.43 -26.61
N GLU A 12 39.90 31.48 -26.40
CA GLU A 12 40.17 31.00 -25.05
C GLU A 12 40.92 32.09 -24.27
N PRO A 13 40.71 32.19 -22.95
CA PRO A 13 41.87 32.43 -22.10
C PRO A 13 41.95 31.48 -20.90
N ILE A 14 43.11 30.82 -20.86
CA ILE A 14 43.93 30.39 -19.72
C ILE A 14 43.67 31.08 -18.35
N ALA A 15 43.41 30.22 -17.36
CA ALA A 15 43.96 30.09 -16.01
C ALA A 15 44.04 31.26 -14.98
N SER A 16 43.49 30.93 -13.80
CA SER A 16 44.04 31.13 -12.44
C SER A 16 43.67 32.40 -11.63
N SER A 17 43.03 32.18 -10.46
CA SER A 17 43.39 32.75 -9.13
C SER A 17 42.18 32.92 -8.19
N VAL A 18 42.14 32.05 -7.17
CA VAL A 18 41.64 32.16 -5.76
C VAL A 18 40.69 33.29 -5.34
N ASN A 19 39.55 32.94 -4.71
CA ASN A 19 39.35 32.92 -3.24
C ASN A 19 37.86 33.11 -2.84
N GLY A 20 37.31 32.15 -2.09
CA GLY A 20 36.20 32.32 -1.13
C GLY A 20 34.75 32.30 -1.66
N THR A 21 33.99 31.26 -1.31
CA THR A 21 32.74 31.35 -0.51
C THR A 21 31.96 30.02 -0.53
N ALA A 22 31.68 29.53 0.68
CA ALA A 22 30.70 28.52 1.09
C ALA A 22 30.65 27.18 0.32
N ALA A 23 31.17 26.13 0.97
CA ALA A 23 30.74 24.77 0.70
C ALA A 23 29.21 24.69 0.86
N THR A 24 28.52 24.42 -0.25
CA THR A 24 27.12 23.96 -0.23
C THR A 24 27.00 22.81 0.77
N PRO A 25 26.07 22.86 1.74
CA PRO A 25 25.78 21.68 2.52
C PRO A 25 25.36 20.59 1.54
N ALA A 26 26.01 19.43 1.60
CA ALA A 26 25.46 18.25 0.96
C ALA A 26 24.10 18.02 1.61
N THR A 27 23.02 18.29 0.86
CA THR A 27 21.69 17.83 1.25
C THR A 27 21.78 16.31 1.21
N THR A 28 22.07 15.68 2.34
CA THR A 28 21.84 14.26 2.53
C THR A 28 20.32 14.12 2.45
N SER A 29 19.83 13.91 1.23
CA SER A 29 18.45 13.53 0.98
C SER A 29 18.29 12.17 1.66
N ALA A 30 17.78 12.18 2.88
CA ALA A 30 17.32 10.97 3.52
C ALA A 30 16.19 10.48 2.63
N ALA A 31 16.44 9.39 1.88
CA ALA A 31 15.37 8.67 1.24
C ALA A 31 14.31 8.41 2.31
N PRO A 32 13.01 8.65 2.03
CA PRO A 32 11.97 8.34 2.99
C PRO A 32 12.14 6.88 3.38
N VAL A 33 12.41 6.63 4.66
CA VAL A 33 12.40 5.27 5.19
C VAL A 33 10.94 4.85 5.16
N THR A 34 10.53 4.15 4.11
CA THR A 34 9.26 3.44 4.08
C THR A 34 9.38 2.31 5.09
N THR A 35 9.06 2.60 6.35
CA THR A 35 8.89 1.59 7.38
C THR A 35 7.79 0.65 6.91
N ALA A 36 8.12 -0.62 6.71
CA ALA A 36 7.12 -1.64 6.42
C ALA A 36 6.06 -1.61 7.55
N PRO A 37 4.78 -1.83 7.23
CA PRO A 37 3.75 -1.89 8.26
C PRO A 37 4.13 -2.91 9.33
N ALA A 38 3.93 -2.54 10.60
CA ALA A 38 4.25 -3.42 11.71
C ALA A 38 3.31 -4.64 11.73
N PRO A 39 3.81 -5.83 12.07
CA PRO A 39 2.97 -7.00 12.24
C PRO A 39 1.97 -6.79 13.39
N ILE A 40 0.74 -7.27 13.19
CA ILE A 40 -0.37 -7.19 14.13
C ILE A 40 -0.41 -8.47 14.96
N ALA A 41 -0.22 -8.33 16.26
CA ALA A 41 -0.35 -9.43 17.21
C ALA A 41 -1.38 -9.14 18.31
N ASP A 42 -1.95 -7.93 18.34
CA ASP A 42 -2.88 -7.53 19.39
C ASP A 42 -4.30 -8.02 19.09
N ASP A 43 -4.89 -8.70 20.07
CA ASP A 43 -6.21 -9.33 19.90
C ASP A 43 -7.32 -8.31 19.67
N ALA A 44 -7.22 -7.09 20.22
CA ALA A 44 -8.22 -6.04 20.03
C ALA A 44 -8.31 -5.57 18.57
N THR A 45 -7.17 -5.39 17.89
CA THR A 45 -7.14 -5.02 16.47
C THR A 45 -7.60 -6.17 15.59
N ILE A 46 -7.19 -7.41 15.90
CA ILE A 46 -7.65 -8.59 15.16
C ILE A 46 -9.17 -8.72 15.28
N ARG A 47 -9.71 -8.58 16.49
CA ARG A 47 -11.16 -8.61 16.77
C ARG A 47 -11.92 -7.49 16.04
N ARG A 48 -11.38 -6.27 16.01
CA ARG A 48 -11.96 -5.17 15.23
C ARG A 48 -11.99 -5.48 13.73
N LEU A 49 -10.94 -6.10 13.21
CA LEU A 49 -10.88 -6.51 11.80
C LEU A 49 -11.91 -7.60 11.49
N CYS A 50 -12.10 -8.56 12.40
CA CYS A 50 -13.17 -9.56 12.30
C CYS A 50 -14.55 -8.90 12.14
N ASN A 51 -14.88 -7.90 12.97
CA ASN A 51 -16.13 -7.16 12.81
C ASN A 51 -16.20 -6.41 11.47
N THR A 52 -15.11 -5.77 11.04
CA THR A 52 -15.08 -5.07 9.75
C THR A 52 -15.37 -6.04 8.58
N ILE A 53 -14.74 -7.21 8.56
CA ILE A 53 -14.96 -8.20 7.50
C ILE A 53 -16.37 -8.81 7.61
N ALA A 54 -16.89 -9.01 8.83
CA ALA A 54 -18.26 -9.47 9.04
C ALA A 54 -19.27 -8.46 8.49
N ASP A 55 -19.06 -7.16 8.73
CA ASP A 55 -19.91 -6.09 8.22
C ASP A 55 -19.86 -6.02 6.69
N LEU A 56 -18.68 -6.20 6.09
CA LEU A 56 -18.53 -6.28 4.63
C LEU A 56 -19.29 -7.49 4.05
N GLY A 57 -19.13 -8.68 4.63
CA GLY A 57 -19.83 -9.88 4.19
C GLY A 57 -21.35 -9.79 4.37
N ASN A 58 -21.82 -9.33 5.53
CA ASN A 58 -23.24 -9.18 5.84
C ASN A 58 -23.96 -8.18 4.94
N SER A 59 -23.24 -7.16 4.47
CA SER A 59 -23.78 -6.18 3.53
C SER A 59 -23.62 -6.60 2.06
N ASN A 60 -23.08 -7.79 1.78
CA ASN A 60 -22.66 -8.23 0.44
C ASN A 60 -21.80 -7.18 -0.28
N ASN A 61 -20.92 -6.53 0.47
CA ASN A 61 -20.08 -5.47 -0.05
C ASN A 61 -18.83 -6.05 -0.73
N PHE A 62 -18.89 -6.08 -2.06
CA PHE A 62 -17.79 -6.50 -2.93
C PHE A 62 -16.99 -5.33 -3.49
N ASP A 63 -17.08 -4.15 -2.88
CA ASP A 63 -16.22 -3.02 -3.21
C ASP A 63 -14.74 -3.44 -3.09
N PRO A 64 -13.97 -3.39 -4.19
CA PRO A 64 -12.59 -3.87 -4.18
C PRO A 64 -11.70 -3.07 -3.23
N ASP A 65 -11.91 -1.76 -3.08
CA ASP A 65 -11.05 -0.92 -2.24
C ASP A 65 -11.25 -1.21 -0.75
N ALA A 66 -12.51 -1.38 -0.33
CA ALA A 66 -12.84 -1.77 1.05
C ALA A 66 -12.26 -3.14 1.41
N ASN A 67 -12.37 -4.11 0.49
CA ASN A 67 -11.86 -5.47 0.69
C ASN A 67 -10.33 -5.52 0.64
N LEU A 68 -9.71 -4.75 -0.25
CA LEU A 68 -8.25 -4.62 -0.32
C LEU A 68 -7.69 -4.04 0.98
N ALA A 69 -8.30 -2.98 1.50
CA ALA A 69 -7.89 -2.37 2.76
C ALA A 69 -8.04 -3.34 3.95
N ALA A 70 -9.12 -4.11 4.01
CA ALA A 70 -9.30 -5.14 5.04
C ALA A 70 -8.27 -6.27 4.90
N GLY A 71 -8.04 -6.76 3.68
CA GLY A 71 -7.07 -7.81 3.37
C GLY A 71 -5.63 -7.41 3.72
N GLN A 72 -5.25 -6.16 3.40
CA GLN A 72 -3.94 -5.59 3.73
C GLN A 72 -3.72 -5.49 5.24
N ARG A 73 -4.78 -5.33 6.04
CA ARG A 73 -4.66 -5.42 7.50
C ARG A 73 -4.59 -6.87 7.96
N GLY A 74 -5.34 -7.75 7.31
CA GLY A 74 -5.34 -9.19 7.58
C GLY A 74 -3.97 -9.82 7.35
N GLU A 75 -3.30 -9.52 6.25
CA GLU A 75 -1.97 -10.06 5.92
C GLU A 75 -0.87 -9.68 6.92
N LEU A 76 -1.06 -8.59 7.67
CA LEU A 76 -0.14 -8.14 8.71
C LEU A 76 -0.29 -8.94 10.01
N ILE A 77 -1.35 -9.73 10.17
CA ILE A 77 -1.56 -10.51 11.38
C ILE A 77 -0.54 -11.64 11.47
N VAL A 78 0.14 -11.75 12.62
CA VAL A 78 1.20 -12.75 12.85
C VAL A 78 0.67 -14.18 12.74
N ASP A 79 -0.56 -14.41 13.18
CA ASP A 79 -1.21 -15.71 13.11
C ASP A 79 -1.56 -16.08 11.65
N PRO A 80 -0.98 -17.17 11.09
CA PRO A 80 -1.25 -17.64 9.74
C PRO A 80 -2.72 -17.89 9.43
N LYS A 81 -3.53 -18.24 10.45
CA LYS A 81 -4.97 -18.43 10.27
C LYS A 81 -5.67 -17.15 9.80
N PHE A 82 -5.12 -15.98 10.10
CA PHE A 82 -5.66 -14.68 9.66
C PHE A 82 -4.89 -14.11 8.48
N SER A 83 -3.55 -14.23 8.46
CA SER A 83 -2.77 -13.65 7.37
C SER A 83 -2.93 -14.35 6.03
N LEU A 84 -3.17 -15.66 6.01
CA LEU A 84 -3.46 -16.37 4.76
C LEU A 84 -4.78 -15.93 4.11
N PRO A 85 -5.94 -15.93 4.80
CA PRO A 85 -7.17 -15.40 4.21
C PRO A 85 -7.08 -13.89 3.96
N GLY A 86 -6.33 -13.13 4.77
CA GLY A 86 -6.03 -11.72 4.49
C GLY A 86 -5.36 -11.52 3.14
N ARG A 87 -4.34 -12.32 2.80
CA ARG A 87 -3.69 -12.32 1.47
C ARG A 87 -4.62 -12.79 0.36
N GLY A 88 -5.48 -13.77 0.64
CA GLY A 88 -6.55 -14.19 -0.27
C GLY A 88 -7.45 -13.02 -0.64
N LEU A 89 -7.86 -12.24 0.36
CA LEU A 89 -8.71 -11.07 0.18
C LEU A 89 -8.01 -9.96 -0.61
N VAL A 90 -6.72 -9.70 -0.35
CA VAL A 90 -5.90 -8.77 -1.17
C VAL A 90 -5.86 -9.20 -2.63
N THR A 91 -5.66 -10.49 -2.88
CA THR A 91 -5.55 -11.04 -4.25
C THR A 91 -6.88 -10.93 -4.98
N ALA A 92 -7.99 -11.34 -4.35
CA ALA A 92 -9.32 -11.27 -4.92
C ALA A 92 -9.76 -9.82 -5.18
N ALA A 93 -9.55 -8.94 -4.21
CA ALA A 93 -9.86 -7.51 -4.35
C ALA A 93 -9.01 -6.85 -5.45
N GLY A 94 -7.70 -7.14 -5.50
CA GLY A 94 -6.83 -6.63 -6.56
C GLY A 94 -7.25 -7.10 -7.97
N ALA A 95 -7.69 -8.37 -8.09
CA ALA A 95 -8.25 -8.89 -9.33
C ALA A 95 -9.58 -8.20 -9.69
N ALA A 96 -10.46 -7.98 -8.72
CA ALA A 96 -11.72 -7.27 -8.90
C ALA A 96 -11.53 -5.82 -9.33
N SER A 97 -10.53 -5.11 -8.79
CA SER A 97 -10.17 -3.75 -9.23
C SER A 97 -9.72 -3.71 -10.70
N ALA A 98 -9.05 -4.77 -11.19
CA ALA A 98 -8.57 -4.84 -12.56
C ALA A 98 -9.64 -5.30 -13.56
N ALA A 99 -10.50 -6.24 -13.15
CA ALA A 99 -11.57 -6.82 -13.96
C ALA A 99 -12.79 -7.15 -13.07
N PRO A 100 -13.71 -6.20 -12.88
CA PRO A 100 -14.92 -6.43 -12.09
C PRO A 100 -15.80 -7.50 -12.73
N GLY A 101 -16.27 -8.46 -11.94
CA GLY A 101 -17.13 -9.54 -12.44
C GLY A 101 -17.70 -10.42 -11.33
N PRO A 102 -18.67 -11.29 -11.67
CA PRO A 102 -19.27 -12.20 -10.69
C PRO A 102 -18.24 -13.18 -10.11
N ASP A 103 -17.28 -13.64 -10.91
CA ASP A 103 -16.23 -14.56 -10.46
C ASP A 103 -15.34 -13.89 -9.39
N THR A 104 -14.94 -12.63 -9.60
CA THR A 104 -14.13 -11.90 -8.62
C THR A 104 -14.90 -11.56 -7.35
N ASN A 105 -16.23 -11.36 -7.43
CA ASN A 105 -17.07 -11.23 -6.24
C ASN A 105 -17.16 -12.54 -5.44
N ILE A 106 -17.21 -13.70 -6.11
CA ILE A 106 -17.19 -15.01 -5.45
C ILE A 106 -15.85 -15.21 -4.74
N ASP A 107 -14.74 -14.84 -5.38
CA ASP A 107 -13.41 -14.94 -4.77
C ASP A 107 -13.28 -14.03 -3.53
N ILE A 108 -13.82 -12.80 -3.60
CA ILE A 108 -13.89 -11.90 -2.44
C ILE A 108 -14.74 -12.54 -1.33
N ALA A 109 -15.92 -13.05 -1.66
CA ALA A 109 -16.80 -13.69 -0.68
C ALA A 109 -16.13 -14.88 0.00
N GLN A 110 -15.44 -15.73 -0.76
CA GLN A 110 -14.73 -16.88 -0.21
C GLN A 110 -13.61 -16.43 0.74
N ALA A 111 -12.82 -15.43 0.36
CA ALA A 111 -11.75 -14.92 1.22
C ALA A 111 -12.29 -14.24 2.50
N GLN A 112 -13.45 -13.56 2.41
CA GLN A 112 -14.15 -13.04 3.59
C GLN A 112 -14.59 -14.18 4.52
N LEU A 113 -15.19 -15.24 3.97
CA LEU A 113 -15.64 -16.40 4.74
C LEU A 113 -14.48 -17.13 5.40
N ASP A 114 -13.37 -17.35 4.70
CA ASP A 114 -12.17 -17.98 5.25
C ASP A 114 -11.59 -17.16 6.41
N PHE A 115 -11.64 -15.82 6.31
CA PHE A 115 -11.23 -14.94 7.40
C PHE A 115 -12.20 -15.02 8.59
N LEU A 116 -13.51 -15.07 8.32
CA LEU A 116 -14.53 -15.18 9.35
C LEU A 116 -14.51 -16.53 10.06
N ASP A 117 -14.14 -17.60 9.37
CA ASP A 117 -13.90 -18.92 9.96
C ASP A 117 -12.76 -18.84 10.99
N ALA A 118 -11.65 -18.18 10.65
CA ALA A 118 -10.57 -17.92 11.60
C ALA A 118 -11.01 -17.07 12.80
N CYS A 119 -11.91 -16.11 12.59
CA CYS A 119 -12.51 -15.33 13.67
C CYS A 119 -13.39 -16.20 14.59
N GLY A 120 -14.21 -17.08 14.00
CA GLY A 120 -15.05 -18.04 14.73
C GLY A 120 -14.22 -19.03 15.55
N ASP A 121 -13.15 -19.57 14.96
CA ASP A 121 -12.18 -20.45 15.62
C ASP A 121 -11.53 -19.80 16.86
N LYS A 122 -11.19 -18.51 16.76
CA LYS A 122 -10.46 -17.80 17.82
C LYS A 122 -11.38 -17.22 18.90
N TYR A 123 -12.57 -16.75 18.52
CA TYR A 123 -13.43 -15.94 19.38
C TYR A 123 -14.83 -16.50 19.60
N GLY A 124 -15.22 -17.59 18.94
CA GLY A 124 -16.57 -18.18 18.96
C GLY A 124 -17.55 -17.49 17.99
N ASP A 125 -18.84 -17.79 18.09
CA ASP A 125 -19.88 -17.12 17.30
C ASP A 125 -20.17 -15.69 17.85
N GLY A 126 -20.32 -14.71 16.96
CA GLY A 126 -20.18 -13.26 17.25
C GLY A 126 -21.26 -12.58 18.13
N PRO A 127 -21.20 -11.23 18.28
CA PRO A 127 -20.17 -10.29 17.79
C PRO A 127 -18.97 -10.18 18.74
N TRP A 128 -17.80 -9.81 18.20
CA TRP A 128 -16.53 -9.83 18.92
C TRP A 128 -16.06 -8.45 19.33
#